data_AF-A0A924FXR2-F1
#
_entry.id   AF-A0A924FXR2-F1
#
_cell.length_a   1.000
_cell.length_b   1.000
_cell.length_c   1.000
_cell.angle_alpha   90.00
_cell.angle_beta   90.00
_cell.angle_gamma   90.00
#
_symmetry.space_group_name_H-M   'P 1'
#
loop_
_entity.id
_entity.type
_entity.pdbx_description
1 polymer ?
#
loop_
_entity_poly.entity_id
_entity_poly.type
_entity_poly.pdbx_seq_one_letter_code
_entity_poly.pdbx_strand_id
1 'polypeptide(L)'
;MVGFSNAFIVEHFQRLGYAVDYDQLAFTTESVADFVAARETLWHKPGTITELDIAGIMVVEDAQPRADQPTRDIAVVSLGDARVVMGVTDRSPRIPIRYASTM
;
A
#
# COMPACT_ATOMS: atom_id res chain seq x y z
N MET A 1 -23.88 -3.64 4.50
CA MET A 1 -22.64 -3.34 3.77
C MET A 1 -22.15 -2.01 4.31
N VAL A 2 -21.13 -2.02 5.17
CA VAL A 2 -20.55 -0.78 5.71
C VAL A 2 -19.66 -0.23 4.59
N GLY A 3 -20.17 0.77 3.85
CA GLY A 3 -19.37 1.45 2.85
C GLY A 3 -18.32 2.30 3.57
N PHE A 4 -17.04 2.00 3.37
CA PHE A 4 -15.98 2.89 3.82
C PHE A 4 -16.05 4.19 3.03
N SER A 5 -16.06 5.33 3.71
CA SER A 5 -16.00 6.63 3.04
C SER A 5 -14.60 6.84 2.44
N ASN A 6 -14.52 7.58 1.34
CA ASN A 6 -13.24 7.92 0.71
C ASN A 6 -12.26 8.56 1.71
N ALA A 7 -12.78 9.42 2.61
CA ALA A 7 -12.01 10.05 3.67
C ALA A 7 -11.39 9.04 4.65
N PHE A 8 -12.14 7.99 5.03
CA PHE A 8 -11.62 6.93 5.90
C PHE A 8 -10.46 6.16 5.25
N ILE A 9 -10.56 5.89 3.95
CA ILE A 9 -9.53 5.17 3.20
C ILE A 9 -8.25 6.01 3.13
N VAL A 10 -8.38 7.28 2.76
CA VAL A 10 -7.25 8.22 2.71
C VAL A 10 -6.60 8.38 4.09
N GLU A 11 -7.39 8.54 5.16
CA GLU A 11 -6.88 8.64 6.52
C GLU A 11 -6.09 7.39 6.94
N HIS A 12 -6.54 6.21 6.53
CA HIS A 12 -5.83 4.97 6.83
C HIS A 12 -4.43 4.94 6.21
N PHE A 13 -4.29 5.37 4.95
CA PHE A 13 -2.98 5.47 4.30
C PHE A 13 -2.11 6.59 4.87
N GLN A 14 -2.70 7.72 5.27
CA GLN A 14 -1.97 8.79 5.95
C GLN A 14 -1.37 8.32 7.28
N ARG A 15 -2.06 7.46 8.04
CA ARG A 15 -1.53 6.85 9.27
C ARG A 15 -0.36 5.91 9.02
N LEU A 16 -0.25 5.36 7.81
CA LEU A 16 0.90 4.57 7.36
C LEU A 16 2.05 5.45 6.82
N GLY A 17 1.91 6.77 6.86
CA GLY A 17 2.90 7.72 6.38
C GLY A 17 2.83 8.00 4.88
N TYR A 18 1.75 7.59 4.20
CA TYR A 18 1.52 7.83 2.78
C TYR A 18 0.53 8.99 2.59
N ALA A 19 0.98 10.08 1.97
CA ALA A 19 0.09 11.14 1.52
C ALA A 19 -0.45 10.79 0.14
N VAL A 20 -1.74 10.49 0.06
CA VAL A 20 -2.41 10.10 -1.19
C VAL A 20 -3.78 10.75 -1.33
N ASP A 21 -4.17 10.93 -2.58
CA ASP A 21 -5.54 11.29 -2.95
C ASP A 21 -6.31 10.03 -3.37
N TYR A 22 -7.63 10.06 -3.20
CA TYR A 22 -8.49 8.89 -3.44
C TYR A 22 -8.45 8.40 -4.90
N ASP A 23 -8.28 9.31 -5.85
CA ASP A 23 -8.16 9.03 -7.29
C ASP A 23 -6.85 8.33 -7.68
N GLN A 24 -5.86 8.32 -6.79
CA GLN A 24 -4.58 7.61 -6.96
C GLN A 24 -4.65 6.16 -6.47
N LEU A 25 -5.78 5.75 -5.89
CA LEU A 25 -5.99 4.41 -5.35
C LEU A 25 -6.64 3.50 -6.40
N ALA A 26 -6.07 2.30 -6.55
CA ALA A 26 -6.69 1.21 -7.30
C ALA A 26 -7.40 0.25 -6.34
N PHE A 27 -8.55 -0.27 -6.74
CA PHE A 27 -9.31 -1.25 -5.96
C PHE A 27 -9.22 -2.63 -6.61
N THR A 28 -9.01 -3.67 -5.81
CA THR A 28 -8.94 -5.06 -6.26
C THR A 28 -9.67 -5.99 -5.28
N THR A 29 -10.01 -7.17 -5.78
CA THR A 29 -10.50 -8.29 -4.97
C THR A 29 -9.39 -9.27 -4.59
N GLU A 30 -8.15 -9.08 -5.04
CA GLU A 30 -7.00 -9.96 -4.74
C GLU A 30 -6.43 -9.72 -3.34
N SER A 31 -6.12 -10.80 -2.62
CA SER A 31 -5.65 -10.77 -1.23
C SER A 31 -4.22 -10.29 -1.07
N VAL A 32 -3.88 -9.83 0.13
CA VAL A 32 -2.47 -9.53 0.47
C VAL A 32 -1.58 -10.75 0.19
N ALA A 33 -2.06 -11.96 0.49
CA ALA A 33 -1.35 -13.20 0.17
C ALA A 33 -1.13 -13.38 -1.34
N ASP A 34 -2.10 -13.01 -2.18
CA ASP A 34 -1.97 -13.06 -3.64
C ASP A 34 -0.91 -12.05 -4.12
N PHE A 35 -0.85 -10.86 -3.53
CA PHE A 35 0.20 -9.87 -3.82
C PHE A 35 1.59 -10.34 -3.39
N VAL A 36 1.71 -11.01 -2.25
CA VAL A 36 2.97 -11.63 -1.81
C VAL A 36 3.42 -12.68 -2.83
N ALA A 37 2.52 -13.59 -3.24
CA ALA A 37 2.83 -14.62 -4.23
C ALA A 37 3.21 -14.03 -5.60
N ALA A 38 2.46 -13.02 -6.07
CA ALA A 38 2.75 -12.34 -7.33
C ALA A 38 4.09 -11.59 -7.27
N ARG A 39 4.45 -11.00 -6.14
CA ARG A 39 5.75 -10.35 -5.95
C ARG A 39 6.91 -11.32 -6.15
N GLU A 40 6.80 -12.54 -5.63
CA GLU A 40 7.88 -13.54 -5.69
C GLU A 40 8.02 -14.21 -7.05
N THR A 41 6.94 -14.25 -7.84
CA THR A 41 6.87 -15.06 -9.06
C THR A 41 6.68 -14.28 -10.35
N LEU A 42 6.02 -13.11 -10.28
CA LEU A 42 5.58 -12.35 -11.46
C LEU A 42 6.24 -10.97 -11.59
N TRP A 43 6.64 -10.35 -10.48
CA TRP A 43 7.21 -9.00 -10.54
C TRP A 43 8.60 -9.01 -11.16
N HIS A 44 8.85 -8.05 -12.06
CA HIS A 44 10.18 -7.88 -12.64
C HIS A 44 11.24 -7.52 -11.59
N LYS A 45 10.92 -6.59 -10.68
CA LYS A 45 11.70 -6.27 -9.49
C LYS A 45 10.80 -6.38 -8.26
N PRO A 46 11.06 -7.31 -7.34
CA PRO A 46 10.18 -7.54 -6.19
C PRO A 46 10.23 -6.40 -5.15
N GLY A 47 11.26 -5.56 -5.14
CA GLY A 47 11.43 -4.52 -4.11
C GLY A 47 11.65 -5.10 -2.72
N THR A 48 11.57 -4.27 -1.69
CA THR A 48 11.81 -4.63 -0.28
C THR A 48 10.53 -4.51 0.53
N ILE A 49 10.11 -5.59 1.19
CA ILE A 49 8.99 -5.55 2.13
C ILE A 49 9.43 -4.77 3.37
N THR A 50 8.71 -3.71 3.70
CA THR A 50 8.94 -2.92 4.92
C THR A 50 7.85 -3.12 5.96
N GLU A 51 6.66 -3.56 5.54
CA GLU A 51 5.57 -3.96 6.43
C GLU A 51 4.81 -5.14 5.81
N LEU A 52 4.49 -6.15 6.62
CA LEU A 52 3.70 -7.30 6.20
C LEU A 52 2.87 -7.85 7.35
N ASP A 53 1.56 -7.73 7.21
CA ASP A 53 0.55 -8.50 7.92
C ASP A 53 -0.36 -9.14 6.87
N ILE A 54 -0.26 -10.46 6.75
CA ILE A 54 -1.01 -11.24 5.75
C ILE A 54 -2.53 -11.04 5.91
N ALA A 55 -3.00 -10.68 7.11
CA ALA A 55 -4.41 -10.41 7.37
C ALA A 55 -4.88 -9.04 6.86
N GLY A 56 -3.98 -8.08 6.63
CA GLY A 56 -4.37 -6.67 6.61
C GLY A 56 -3.54 -5.73 5.76
N ILE A 57 -2.22 -5.91 5.68
CA ILE A 57 -1.35 -4.90 5.08
C ILE A 57 -0.08 -5.50 4.46
N MET A 58 0.35 -4.93 3.35
CA MET A 58 1.67 -5.17 2.78
C MET A 58 2.20 -3.87 2.20
N VAL A 59 3.42 -3.51 2.59
CA VAL A 59 4.14 -2.35 2.06
C VAL A 59 5.45 -2.82 1.46
N VAL A 60 5.68 -2.46 0.20
CA VAL A 60 6.88 -2.77 -0.54
C VAL A 60 7.50 -1.48 -1.07
N GLU A 61 8.77 -1.28 -0.79
CA GLU A 61 9.55 -0.17 -1.33
C GLU A 61 10.31 -0.57 -2.59
N ASP A 62 10.49 0.39 -3.50
CA ASP A 62 11.35 0.24 -4.69
C ASP A 62 11.03 -1.00 -5.54
N ALA A 63 9.73 -1.29 -5.69
CA ALA A 63 9.21 -2.40 -6.49
C ALA A 63 8.93 -1.99 -7.93
N GLN A 64 9.02 -2.96 -8.84
CA GLN A 64 8.70 -2.79 -10.25
C GLN A 64 7.93 -4.03 -10.75
N PRO A 65 6.59 -4.02 -10.70
CA PRO A 65 5.80 -5.16 -11.13
C PRO A 65 5.99 -5.49 -12.61
N ARG A 66 6.13 -4.46 -13.48
CA ARG A 66 6.33 -4.62 -14.92
C ARG A 66 7.57 -3.85 -15.39
N ALA A 67 8.36 -4.46 -16.27
CA ALA A 67 9.63 -3.91 -16.73
C ALA A 67 9.50 -2.58 -17.51
N ASP A 68 8.33 -2.31 -18.10
CA ASP A 68 8.02 -1.09 -18.84
C ASP A 68 7.55 0.08 -17.94
N GLN A 69 7.45 -0.15 -16.63
CA GLN A 69 7.00 0.86 -15.65
C GLN A 69 8.14 1.31 -14.74
N PRO A 70 8.12 2.55 -14.22
CA PRO A 70 9.10 2.98 -13.23
C PRO A 70 8.99 2.18 -11.92
N THR A 71 10.08 2.14 -11.16
CA THR A 71 10.05 1.64 -9.78
C THR A 71 9.18 2.54 -8.92
N ARG A 72 8.45 1.96 -7.97
CA ARG A 72 7.53 2.67 -7.08
C ARG A 72 7.32 1.92 -5.77
N ASP A 73 6.87 2.66 -4.78
CA ASP A 73 6.40 2.06 -3.54
C ASP A 73 4.97 1.53 -3.75
N ILE A 74 4.70 0.34 -3.22
CA ILE A 74 3.41 -0.35 -3.36
C ILE A 74 2.89 -0.63 -1.95
N ALA A 75 1.73 -0.06 -1.62
CA ALA A 75 1.03 -0.37 -0.38
C ALA A 75 -0.30 -1.05 -0.70
N VAL A 76 -0.53 -2.20 -0.10
CA VAL A 76 -1.75 -2.99 -0.22
C VAL A 76 -2.39 -3.02 1.16
N VAL A 77 -3.62 -2.54 1.27
CA VAL A 77 -4.37 -2.52 2.53
C VAL A 77 -5.70 -3.24 2.33
N SER A 78 -6.00 -4.15 3.23
CA SER A 78 -7.28 -4.85 3.32
C SER A 78 -8.27 -4.00 4.10
N LEU A 79 -9.40 -3.66 3.48
CA LEU A 79 -10.53 -2.97 4.10
C LEU A 79 -11.70 -3.95 4.29
N GLY A 80 -11.43 -5.17 4.74
CA GLY A 80 -12.44 -6.24 4.81
C GLY A 80 -12.65 -6.93 3.47
N ASP A 81 -13.84 -6.82 2.86
CA ASP A 81 -14.18 -7.48 1.58
C ASP A 81 -13.55 -6.79 0.35
N ALA A 82 -13.02 -5.58 0.50
CA ALA A 82 -12.36 -4.81 -0.56
C ALA A 82 -10.90 -4.54 -0.20
N ARG A 83 -10.01 -4.58 -1.20
CA ARG A 83 -8.57 -4.37 -1.00
C ARG A 83 -8.11 -3.22 -1.87
N VAL A 84 -7.36 -2.32 -1.25
CA VAL A 84 -6.89 -1.09 -1.89
C VAL A 84 -5.42 -1.25 -2.20
N VAL A 85 -5.10 -1.11 -3.48
CA VAL A 85 -3.74 -1.13 -4.02
C VAL A 85 -3.36 0.31 -4.31
N MET A 86 -2.29 0.73 -3.66
CA MET A 86 -1.66 1.99 -3.90
C MET A 86 -0.38 1.74 -4.70
N GLY A 87 -0.28 2.32 -5.89
CA GLY A 87 1.01 2.49 -6.58
C GLY A 87 1.46 3.93 -6.42
N VAL A 88 2.29 4.23 -5.41
CA VAL A 88 2.77 5.60 -5.19
C VAL A 88 4.00 5.85 -6.05
N THR A 89 3.86 6.66 -7.10
CA THR A 89 5.01 7.12 -7.91
C THR A 89 5.81 8.23 -7.22
N ASP A 90 5.21 9.00 -6.32
CA ASP A 90 5.87 10.11 -5.62
C ASP A 90 5.80 9.97 -4.11
N ARG A 91 6.95 9.72 -3.47
CA ARG A 91 7.10 9.92 -2.02
C ARG A 91 6.84 11.40 -1.74
N SER A 92 5.68 11.74 -1.18
CA SER A 92 5.63 12.93 -0.32
C SER A 92 6.64 12.70 0.81
N PRO A 93 7.49 13.67 1.17
CA PRO A 93 8.55 13.46 2.16
C PRO A 93 7.90 12.87 3.41
N ARG A 94 8.33 11.65 3.78
CA ARG A 94 7.91 10.97 5.00
C ARG A 94 7.91 11.99 6.12
N ILE A 95 6.74 12.45 6.55
CA ILE A 95 6.61 13.02 7.87
C ILE A 95 6.68 11.78 8.75
N PRO A 96 7.79 11.52 9.46
CA PRO A 96 7.79 10.43 10.41
C PRO A 96 6.68 10.77 11.39
N ILE A 97 5.63 9.95 11.43
CA ILE A 97 4.75 9.92 12.59
C ILE A 97 5.64 9.34 13.70
N ARG A 98 6.46 10.22 14.27
CA ARG A 98 7.01 10.00 15.59
C ARG A 98 5.77 9.78 16.42
N TYR A 99 5.56 8.53 16.87
CA TYR A 99 4.88 8.33 18.14
C TYR A 99 5.44 9.42 19.04
N ALA A 100 4.61 10.41 19.34
CA ALA A 100 4.92 11.33 20.40
C ALA A 100 5.00 10.43 21.62
N SER A 101 6.23 10.04 21.95
CA SER A 101 6.58 9.56 23.25
C SER A 101 6.05 10.59 24.22
N THR A 102 4.90 10.33 24.82
CA THR A 102 4.40 11.12 25.93
C THR A 102 3.71 10.16 26.87
N MET A 103 4.55 9.68 27.80
CA MET A 103 4.30 9.33 29.20
C MET A 103 3.14 8.39 29.52
#